data_AF-A0A957PD50-F1
#
_entry.id   AF-A0A957PD50-F1
#
_cell.length_a   1.000
_cell.length_b   1.000
_cell.length_c   1.000
_cell.angle_alpha   90.00
_cell.angle_beta   90.00
_cell.angle_gamma   90.00
#
_symmetry.space_group_name_H-M   'P 1'
#
loop_
_entity.id
_entity.type
_entity.pdbx_description
1 polymer ?
#
loop_
_entity_poly.entity_id
_entity_poly.type
_entity_poly.pdbx_seq_one_letter_code
_entity_poly.pdbx_strand_id
1 'polypeptide(L)'
;MKVILSRKGFDSANGGVANPILPDGRLCPLPIPDARSERRYADVRFAHAGLPATHQQLGALVFDLTNGKIGANDCGHLDPDLDAGHVARAAGWRPAFGQAGAAQGH
;
A
#
# COMPACT_ATOMS: atom_id res chain seq x y z
N MET A 1 -0.85 -27.93 -0.08
CA MET A 1 0.13 -26.82 -0.07
C MET A 1 -0.62 -25.56 0.34
N LYS A 2 -0.28 -24.93 1.48
CA LYS A 2 -0.86 -23.65 1.89
C LYS A 2 0.18 -22.58 1.59
N VAL A 3 -0.05 -21.78 0.55
CA VAL A 3 0.77 -20.58 0.30
C VAL A 3 0.29 -19.51 1.27
N ILE A 4 1.11 -19.17 2.25
CA ILE A 4 0.84 -18.02 3.12
C ILE A 4 1.45 -16.81 2.42
N LEU A 5 0.60 -15.98 1.83
CA LEU A 5 1.01 -14.69 1.30
C LEU A 5 1.15 -13.73 2.49
N SER A 6 2.39 -13.31 2.77
CA SER A 6 2.63 -12.26 3.76
C SER A 6 1.92 -10.98 3.30
N ARG A 7 0.87 -10.57 4.03
CA ARG A 7 0.15 -9.31 3.79
C ARG A 7 1.02 -8.17 4.31
N LYS A 8 2.11 -7.85 3.61
CA LYS A 8 2.84 -6.62 3.90
C LYS A 8 2.02 -5.45 3.34
N GLY A 9 1.58 -4.61 4.24
CA GLY A 9 0.55 -3.59 4.07
C GLY A 9 -0.22 -3.47 5.38
N PHE A 10 -1.34 -2.75 5.40
CA PHE A 10 -2.18 -2.69 6.60
C PHE A 10 -2.47 -4.09 7.17
N ASP A 11 -2.31 -4.22 8.48
CA ASP A 11 -2.61 -5.43 9.25
C ASP A 11 -3.40 -5.05 10.52
N SER A 12 -3.70 -6.04 11.37
CA SER A 12 -4.47 -5.80 12.60
C SER A 12 -3.76 -4.93 13.62
N ALA A 13 -2.42 -4.90 13.61
CA ALA A 13 -1.59 -4.06 14.47
C ALA A 13 -1.28 -2.70 13.83
N ASN A 14 -1.23 -2.62 12.50
CA ASN A 14 -0.81 -1.46 11.73
C ASN A 14 -1.88 -1.04 10.72
N GLY A 15 -2.62 0.04 10.98
CA GLY A 15 -3.67 0.56 10.10
C GLY A 15 -5.06 -0.05 10.30
N GLY A 16 -5.15 -1.36 10.60
CA GLY A 16 -6.34 -2.00 11.16
C GLY A 16 -7.52 -2.20 10.21
N VAL A 17 -7.33 -2.02 8.90
CA VAL A 17 -8.36 -2.20 7.87
C VAL A 17 -7.86 -3.03 6.70
N ALA A 18 -8.79 -3.64 5.95
CA ALA A 18 -8.44 -4.46 4.80
C ALA A 18 -7.99 -3.62 3.60
N ASN A 19 -7.08 -4.17 2.80
CA ASN A 19 -6.72 -3.60 1.50
C ASN A 19 -7.93 -3.64 0.55
N PRO A 20 -8.29 -2.54 -0.13
CA PRO A 20 -9.40 -2.55 -1.08
C PRO A 20 -9.05 -3.31 -2.36
N ILE A 21 -10.07 -3.93 -2.92
CA ILE A 21 -10.08 -4.44 -4.30
C ILE A 21 -10.81 -3.40 -5.13
N LEU A 22 -10.16 -2.87 -6.16
CA LEU A 22 -10.72 -1.84 -7.04
C LEU A 22 -11.82 -2.43 -7.95
N PRO A 23 -12.69 -1.61 -8.56
CA PRO A 23 -13.76 -2.08 -9.45
C PRO A 23 -13.29 -2.97 -10.62
N ASP A 24 -12.04 -2.83 -11.07
CA ASP A 24 -11.43 -3.69 -12.10
C ASP A 24 -10.78 -4.98 -11.56
N GLY A 25 -10.93 -5.28 -10.28
CA GLY A 25 -10.37 -6.45 -9.63
C GLY A 25 -8.90 -6.31 -9.22
N ARG A 26 -8.25 -5.17 -9.47
CA ARG A 26 -6.88 -4.95 -8.99
C ARG A 26 -6.88 -4.78 -7.46
N LEU A 27 -5.91 -5.45 -6.82
CA LEU A 27 -5.62 -5.23 -5.41
C LEU A 27 -4.90 -3.88 -5.27
N CYS A 28 -5.29 -3.09 -4.28
CA CYS A 28 -4.59 -1.88 -3.86
C CYS A 28 -4.01 -2.09 -2.46
N PRO A 29 -2.76 -2.56 -2.34
CA PRO A 29 -2.10 -2.70 -1.04
C PRO A 29 -1.91 -1.32 -0.39
N LEU A 30 -2.39 -1.15 0.83
CA LEU A 30 -2.17 0.06 1.60
C LEU A 30 -0.80 0.00 2.29
N PRO A 31 0.08 1.01 2.11
CA PRO A 31 1.38 1.10 2.79
C PRO A 31 1.25 0.99 4.31
N ILE A 32 2.22 0.41 5.01
CA ILE A 32 2.15 0.27 6.48
C ILE A 32 2.34 1.65 7.12
N PRO A 33 1.49 2.11 8.05
CA PRO A 33 1.69 3.39 8.73
C PRO A 33 3.03 3.40 9.46
N ASP A 34 3.88 4.37 9.15
CA ASP A 34 5.19 4.54 9.77
C ASP A 34 5.60 6.02 9.75
N ALA A 35 5.60 6.64 10.92
CA ALA A 35 5.98 8.04 11.09
C ALA A 35 7.45 8.34 10.74
N ARG A 36 8.31 7.31 10.65
CA ARG A 36 9.71 7.44 10.23
C ARG A 36 9.89 7.32 8.72
N SER A 37 8.86 6.88 7.99
CA SER A 37 8.90 6.84 6.53
C SER A 37 8.92 8.26 5.96
N GLU A 38 9.63 8.43 4.85
CA GLU A 38 9.73 9.72 4.15
C GLU A 38 8.50 10.00 3.27
N ARG A 39 7.61 9.01 3.08
CA ARG A 39 6.52 9.08 2.09
C ARG A 39 5.18 9.26 2.74
N ARG A 40 4.49 10.33 2.38
CA ARG A 40 3.11 10.58 2.83
C ARG A 40 2.12 9.87 1.92
N TYR A 41 0.96 9.50 2.45
CA TYR A 41 -0.12 8.93 1.63
C TYR A 41 -0.59 9.86 0.51
N ALA A 42 -0.47 11.18 0.67
CA ALA A 42 -0.75 12.16 -0.39
C ALA A 42 0.17 12.01 -1.62
N ASP A 43 1.38 11.50 -1.43
CA ASP A 43 2.41 11.42 -2.47
C ASP A 43 2.31 10.11 -3.29
N VAL A 44 1.48 9.16 -2.84
CA VAL A 44 1.31 7.84 -3.46
C VAL A 44 0.04 7.84 -4.31
N ARG A 45 0.21 7.65 -5.62
CA ARG A 45 -0.88 7.66 -6.61
C ARG A 45 -1.21 6.28 -7.12
N PHE A 46 -2.49 5.97 -7.24
CA PHE A 46 -2.98 4.75 -7.87
C PHE A 46 -3.80 5.12 -9.10
N ALA A 47 -3.27 4.81 -10.29
CA ALA A 47 -3.98 5.09 -11.54
C ALA A 47 -5.09 4.04 -11.75
N HIS A 48 -6.35 4.43 -11.48
CA HIS A 48 -7.52 3.66 -11.89
C HIS A 48 -8.61 4.55 -12.48
N ALA A 49 -9.00 4.25 -13.72
CA ALA A 49 -10.07 4.95 -14.42
C ALA A 49 -11.44 4.83 -13.73
N GLY A 50 -11.66 3.81 -12.90
CA GLY A 50 -12.89 3.62 -12.13
C GLY A 50 -12.90 4.27 -10.75
N LEU A 51 -11.81 4.92 -10.31
CA LEU A 51 -11.80 5.73 -9.09
C LEU A 51 -12.07 7.20 -9.42
N PRO A 52 -12.85 7.92 -8.59
CA PRO A 52 -12.94 9.37 -8.68
C PRO A 52 -11.55 9.98 -8.49
N ALA A 53 -11.31 11.17 -9.06
CA ALA A 53 -10.02 11.84 -8.99
C ALA A 53 -9.50 12.00 -7.54
N THR A 54 -10.40 12.18 -6.58
CA THR A 54 -10.08 12.25 -5.15
C THR A 54 -9.43 10.99 -4.60
N HIS A 55 -9.74 9.82 -5.17
CA HIS A 55 -9.24 8.50 -4.75
C HIS A 55 -8.11 7.98 -5.64
N GLN A 56 -7.62 8.77 -6.60
CA GLN A 56 -6.42 8.45 -7.36
C GLN A 56 -5.13 8.69 -6.55
N GLN A 57 -5.26 9.18 -5.31
CA GLN A 57 -4.21 9.28 -4.30
C GLN A 57 -4.62 8.50 -3.06
N LEU A 58 -3.66 7.87 -2.38
CA LEU A 58 -3.97 7.05 -1.21
C LEU A 58 -4.51 7.88 -0.03
N GLY A 59 -4.17 9.16 0.08
CA GLY A 59 -4.57 10.00 1.21
C GLY A 59 -6.08 10.01 1.52
N ALA A 60 -6.93 10.18 0.49
CA ALA A 60 -8.39 10.13 0.68
C ALA A 60 -8.88 8.71 0.97
N LEU A 61 -8.30 7.72 0.27
CA LEU A 61 -8.66 6.32 0.42
C LEU A 61 -8.37 5.81 1.84
N VAL A 62 -7.19 6.09 2.40
CA VAL A 62 -6.85 5.68 3.78
C VAL A 62 -7.68 6.44 4.81
N PHE A 63 -8.01 7.71 4.55
CA PHE A 63 -8.87 8.49 5.43
C PHE A 63 -10.27 7.86 5.54
N ASP A 64 -10.90 7.57 4.41
CA ASP A 64 -12.24 7.00 4.38
C ASP A 64 -12.25 5.58 4.98
N LEU A 65 -11.30 4.73 4.59
CA LEU A 65 -11.23 3.35 5.08
C LEU A 65 -10.94 3.26 6.58
N THR A 66 -10.17 4.21 7.13
CA THR A 66 -9.80 4.20 8.56
C THR A 66 -10.72 5.04 9.44
N ASN A 67 -11.79 5.61 8.87
CA ASN A 67 -12.68 6.55 9.55
C ASN A 67 -11.91 7.73 10.17
N GLY A 68 -11.01 8.31 9.39
CA GLY A 68 -10.22 9.50 9.72
C GLY A 68 -9.02 9.30 10.64
N LYS A 69 -8.67 8.05 11.00
CA LYS A 69 -7.50 7.78 11.86
C LYS A 69 -6.16 8.00 11.15
N ILE A 70 -6.12 7.77 9.83
CA ILE A 70 -4.94 7.98 9.00
C ILE A 70 -5.33 8.94 7.89
N GLY A 71 -4.59 10.02 7.77
CA GLY A 71 -4.82 11.08 6.79
C GLY A 71 -3.73 11.16 5.73
N ALA A 72 -3.95 12.08 4.79
CA ALA A 72 -3.06 12.29 3.65
C ALA A 72 -1.62 12.70 4.02
N ASN A 73 -1.45 13.37 5.17
CA ASN A 73 -0.15 13.82 5.66
C ASN A 73 0.60 12.78 6.50
N ASP A 74 -0.06 11.68 6.89
CA ASP A 74 0.62 10.61 7.59
C ASP A 74 1.57 9.88 6.66
N CYS A 75 2.64 9.33 7.23
CA CYS A 75 3.65 8.61 6.49
C CYS A 75 3.39 7.10 6.47
N GLY A 76 3.79 6.46 5.37
CA GLY A 76 3.64 5.03 5.15
C GLY A 76 4.88 4.41 4.51
N HIS A 77 5.21 3.20 4.95
CA HIS A 77 6.32 2.41 4.42
C HIS A 77 5.87 1.64 3.17
N LEU A 78 6.50 1.95 2.03
CA LEU A 78 6.22 1.36 0.72
C LEU A 78 6.98 0.03 0.53
N ASP A 79 6.79 -0.94 1.42
CA ASP A 79 7.37 -2.29 1.29
C ASP A 79 6.33 -3.41 1.51
N PRO A 80 6.10 -4.30 0.52
CA PRO A 80 6.62 -4.24 -0.83
C PRO A 80 5.85 -3.20 -1.63
N ASP A 81 6.58 -2.35 -2.33
CA ASP A 81 5.97 -1.55 -3.38
C ASP A 81 5.77 -2.42 -4.63
N LEU A 82 4.53 -2.51 -5.10
CA LEU A 82 4.16 -3.29 -6.28
C LEU A 82 3.88 -2.43 -7.52
N ASP A 83 3.88 -1.10 -7.38
CA ASP A 83 3.59 -0.18 -8.49
C ASP A 83 4.82 0.68 -8.81
N ALA A 84 5.26 0.63 -10.06
CA ALA A 84 6.41 1.41 -10.52
C ALA A 84 6.14 2.94 -10.52
N GLY A 85 4.87 3.35 -10.48
CA GLY A 85 4.44 4.74 -10.49
C GLY A 85 4.46 5.43 -9.13
N HIS A 86 4.63 4.71 -8.02
CA HIS A 86 4.63 5.31 -6.68
C HIS A 86 5.86 6.18 -6.41
N VAL A 87 7.03 5.79 -6.94
CA VAL A 87 8.30 6.50 -6.74
C VAL A 87 9.15 6.44 -8.00
N ALA A 88 10.16 7.32 -8.12
CA ALA A 88 11.16 7.18 -9.18
C ALA A 88 11.89 5.83 -9.04
N ARG A 89 11.85 5.02 -10.10
CA ARG A 89 12.48 3.69 -10.16
C ARG A 89 13.53 3.64 -11.26
N ALA A 90 14.49 2.72 -11.11
CA ALA A 90 15.44 2.41 -12.17
C ALA A 90 14.73 1.83 -13.40
N ALA A 91 15.27 2.08 -14.59
CA ALA A 91 14.75 1.50 -15.82
C ALA A 91 14.75 -0.04 -15.75
N GLY A 92 13.65 -0.66 -16.16
CA GLY A 92 13.49 -2.12 -16.08
C GLY A 92 13.20 -2.67 -14.68
N TRP A 93 12.95 -1.80 -13.69
CA TRP A 93 12.50 -2.24 -12.36
C TRP A 93 11.25 -3.12 -12.49
N ARG A 94 11.26 -4.23 -11.75
CA ARG A 94 10.12 -5.13 -11.62
C ARG A 94 9.79 -5.27 -10.15
N PRO A 95 8.50 -5.25 -9.77
CA PRO A 95 8.11 -5.54 -8.40
C PRO A 95 8.56 -6.96 -8.08
N ALA A 96 9.33 -7.11 -7.01
CA ALA A 96 9.72 -8.41 -6.48
C ALA A 96 8.94 -8.62 -5.19
N PHE A 97 8.05 -9.60 -5.18
CA PHE A 97 7.40 -10.06 -3.97
C PHE A 97 8.15 -11.27 -3.44
N GLY A 98 8.85 -11.11 -2.32
CA GLY A 98 9.65 -12.15 -1.71
C GLY A 98 10.17 -11.72 -0.35
N GLN A 99 10.53 -12.68 0.49
CA GLN A 99 11.22 -12.37 1.74
C GLN A 99 12.67 -11.96 1.42
N ALA A 100 13.18 -10.93 2.10
CA ALA A 100 14.61 -10.72 2.21
C ALA A 100 15.07 -11.43 3.50
N GLY A 101 15.70 -12.60 3.38
CA GLY A 101 16.18 -13.39 4.53
C GLY A 101 15.47 -14.74 4.67
N ALA A 102 15.31 -15.23 5.91
CA ALA A 102 14.58 -16.47 6.18
C ALA A 102 13.08 -16.19 6.36
N ALA A 103 12.24 -17.18 6.02
CA ALA A 103 10.80 -17.10 6.27
C ALA A 103 10.59 -17.10 7.79
N GLN A 104 9.60 -16.36 8.28
CA GLN A 104 9.07 -16.61 9.62
C GLN A 104 8.58 -18.06 9.65
N GLY A 105 9.32 -18.91 10.37
CA GLY A 105 9.00 -20.31 10.58
C GLY A 105 7.75 -20.44 11.44
N HIS A 106 7.00 -21.50 11.20
CA HIS A 106 5.80 -21.88 11.95
C HIS A 106 6.15 -22.79 13.13
#